data_AF-X1B2U0-F1
#
_entry.id   AF-X1B2U0-F1
#
_cell.length_a   1.000
_cell.length_b   1.000
_cell.length_c   1.000
_cell.angle_alpha   90.00
_cell.angle_beta   90.00
_cell.angle_gamma   90.00
#
_symmetry.space_group_name_H-M   'P 1'
#
loop_
_entity.id
_entity.type
_entity.pdbx_description
1 polymer ?
#
loop_
_entity_poly.entity_id
_entity_poly.type
_entity_poly.pdbx_seq_one_letter_code
_entity_poly.pdbx_strand_id
1 'polypeptide(L)' 'MKISQLIREKAKKNPKIIVLPEGEEPRMIKAAKTIINEGFASLILLGREENITSKARELRER' A
#
# COMPACT_ATOMS: atom_id res chain seq x y z
N MET A 1 1.07 -2.33 24.35
CA MET A 1 0.60 -2.23 22.94
C MET A 1 1.38 -1.14 22.23
N LYS A 2 1.78 -1.33 20.97
CA LYS A 2 2.49 -0.29 20.19
C LYS A 2 1.49 0.72 19.61
N ILE A 3 1.85 2.00 19.59
CA ILE A 3 0.98 3.08 19.08
C ILE A 3 0.53 2.84 17.63
N SER A 4 1.40 2.28 16.78
CA SER A 4 1.12 1.98 15.38
C SER A 4 -0.02 0.98 15.20
N GLN A 5 -0.12 -0.02 16.09
CA GLN A 5 -1.20 -1.01 16.05
C GLN A 5 -2.54 -0.36 16.43
N LEU A 6 -2.56 0.49 17.45
CA LEU A 6 -3.75 1.22 17.86
C LEU A 6 -4.31 2.10 16.73
N ILE A 7 -3.42 2.76 15.98
CA ILE A 7 -3.80 3.59 14.83
C ILE A 7 -4.40 2.74 13.70
N ARG A 8 -3.78 1.60 13.38
CA ARG A 8 -4.26 0.69 12.33
C ARG A 8 -5.64 0.10 12.66
N GLU A 9 -5.86 -0.32 13.90
CA GLU A 9 -7.16 -0.83 14.34
C GLU A 9 -8.27 0.23 14.26
N LYS A 10 -7.96 1.50 14.54
CA LYS A 10 -8.91 2.60 14.31
C LYS A 10 -9.19 2.82 12.82
N ALA A 11 -8.15 2.77 11.98
CA ALA A 11 -8.28 2.95 10.54
C ALA A 11 -9.14 1.85 9.88
N LYS A 12 -9.04 0.60 10.32
CA LYS A 12 -9.90 -0.52 9.85
C LYS A 12 -11.40 -0.26 10.05
N LYS A 13 -11.80 0.47 11.10
CA LYS A 13 -13.23 0.78 11.37
C LYS A 13 -13.83 1.79 10.41
N ASN A 14 -13.01 2.60 9.75
CA ASN A 14 -13.43 3.59 8.76
C ASN A 14 -12.32 3.76 7.71
N PRO A 15 -12.13 2.77 6.82
CA PRO A 15 -11.02 2.78 5.88
C PRO A 15 -11.08 4.02 5.00
N LYS A 16 -9.96 4.73 4.92
CA LYS A 16 -9.82 5.90 4.04
C LYS A 16 -9.13 5.51 2.74
N ILE A 17 -9.30 6.34 1.72
CA ILE A 17 -8.55 6.24 0.48
C ILE A 17 -7.25 7.02 0.64
N ILE A 18 -6.11 6.38 0.37
CA ILE A 18 -4.78 7.01 0.39
C ILE A 18 -4.23 7.00 -1.04
N VAL A 19 -3.79 8.16 -1.51
CA VAL A 19 -3.07 8.29 -2.77
C VAL A 19 -1.57 8.16 -2.48
N LEU A 20 -0.89 7.25 -3.17
CA LEU A 20 0.57 7.12 -3.15
C LEU A 20 1.13 7.68 -4.46
N PRO A 21 1.71 8.90 -4.45
CA PRO A 21 2.14 9.58 -5.66
C PRO A 21 3.35 8.92 -6.33
N GLU A 22 4.21 8.24 -5.57
CA GLU A 22 5.39 7.53 -6.07
C GLU A 22 5.09 6.03 -6.29
N GLY A 23 4.00 5.71 -7.01
CA GLY A 23 3.51 4.34 -7.18
C GLY A 23 4.49 3.37 -7.88
N GLU A 24 5.49 3.89 -8.58
CA GLU A 24 6.56 3.10 -9.23
C GLU A 24 7.73 2.77 -8.28
N GLU A 25 7.78 3.39 -7.09
CA GLU A 25 8.87 3.21 -6.13
C GLU A 25 8.70 1.88 -5.35
N PRO A 26 9.75 1.04 -5.24
CA PRO A 26 9.62 -0.30 -4.67
C PRO A 26 9.11 -0.33 -3.21
N ARG A 27 9.41 0.69 -2.39
CA ARG A 27 8.93 0.73 -1.01
C ARG A 27 7.45 1.10 -0.97
N MET A 28 6.98 1.97 -1.88
CA MET A 28 5.54 2.26 -2.03
C MET A 28 4.74 1.04 -2.44
N ILE A 29 5.23 0.24 -3.40
CA ILE A 29 4.56 -1.01 -3.81
C ILE A 29 4.51 -2.03 -2.64
N LYS A 30 5.59 -2.14 -1.85
CA LYS A 30 5.60 -2.98 -0.64
C LYS A 30 4.63 -2.46 0.42
N ALA A 31 4.58 -1.15 0.65
CA ALA A 31 3.63 -0.54 1.57
C ALA A 31 2.18 -0.80 1.11
N ALA A 32 1.92 -0.69 -0.20
CA ALA A 32 0.62 -0.96 -0.79
C ALA A 32 0.15 -2.38 -0.50
N LYS A 33 1.02 -3.38 -0.70
CA LYS A 33 0.75 -4.78 -0.34
C LYS A 33 0.37 -4.92 1.14
N THR A 34 1.12 -4.31 2.04
CA THR A 34 0.84 -4.36 3.49
C THR A 34 -0.50 -3.72 3.83
N ILE A 35 -0.79 -2.54 3.29
CA ILE A 35 -2.04 -1.80 3.54
C ILE A 35 -3.26 -2.60 3.08
N ILE A 36 -3.19 -3.18 1.88
CA ILE A 36 -4.25 -4.00 1.31
C ILE A 36 -4.44 -5.29 2.11
N ASN A 37 -3.35 -6.01 2.42
CA ASN A 37 -3.42 -7.27 3.16
C ASN A 37 -3.95 -7.09 4.59
N GLU A 38 -3.57 -5.99 5.25
CA GLU A 38 -4.08 -5.68 6.58
C GLU A 38 -5.46 -4.98 6.56
N GLY A 39 -5.93 -4.51 5.41
CA GLY A 39 -7.28 -3.99 5.21
C GLY A 39 -7.61 -2.70 5.95
N PHE A 40 -6.63 -1.83 6.22
CA PHE A 40 -6.86 -0.58 6.99
C PHE A 40 -7.02 0.68 6.13
N ALA A 41 -6.81 0.60 4.81
CA ALA A 41 -7.10 1.67 3.86
C ALA A 41 -7.28 1.11 2.44
N SER A 42 -8.01 1.85 1.60
CA SER A 42 -8.02 1.67 0.15
C SER A 42 -6.93 2.54 -0.49
N LEU A 43 -6.40 2.14 -1.64
CA LEU A 43 -5.26 2.81 -2.26
C LEU A 43 -5.54 3.27 -3.69
N ILE A 44 -4.90 4.39 -4.05
CA ILE A 44 -4.71 4.83 -5.42
C ILE A 44 -3.20 4.99 -5.61
N LEU A 45 -2.62 4.29 -6.59
CA LEU A 45 -1.21 4.47 -6.96
C LEU A 45 -1.15 5.41 -8.18
N LEU A 46 -0.28 6.41 -8.13
CA LEU A 46 0.00 7.25 -9.29
C LEU A 46 1.31 6.82 -9.96
N GLY A 47 1.31 6.81 -11.29
CA GLY A 47 2.43 6.41 -12.13
C GLY A 47 1.96 5.73 -13.41
N ARG A 48 2.90 5.28 -14.24
CA ARG A 48 2.58 4.46 -15.41
C ARG A 48 2.20 3.05 -14.98
N GLU A 49 1.00 2.62 -15.36
CA GLU A 49 0.44 1.32 -14.99
C GLU A 49 1.38 0.14 -15.33
N GLU A 50 2.00 0.18 -16.52
CA GLU A 50 2.95 -0.83 -16.98
C GLU A 50 4.19 -0.92 -16.07
N ASN A 51 4.74 0.24 -15.67
CA ASN A 51 5.91 0.30 -14.77
C ASN A 51 5.58 -0.25 -13.39
N ILE A 52 4.43 0.15 -12.84
CA ILE A 52 3.95 -0.31 -11.53
C ILE A 52 3.74 -1.83 -11.57
N THR A 53 3.09 -2.34 -12.61
CA THR A 53 2.79 -3.77 -12.78
C THR A 53 4.07 -4.59 -12.94
N SER A 54 5.01 -4.12 -13.75
CA SER A 54 6.31 -4.78 -13.93
C SER A 54 7.07 -4.85 -12.61
N LYS A 55 7.18 -3.74 -11.88
CA LYS A 55 7.86 -3.69 -10.59
C LYS A 55 7.18 -4.57 -9.54
N ALA A 56 5.85 -4.61 -9.53
CA ALA A 56 5.10 -5.47 -8.63
C ALA A 56 5.36 -6.97 -8.91
N ARG A 57 5.50 -7.37 -10.18
CA ARG A 57 5.89 -8.74 -10.56
C ARG A 57 7.31 -9.07 -10.11
N GLU A 58 8.29 -8.21 -10.40
CA GLU A 58 9.68 -8.37 -9.95
C GLU A 58 9.80 -8.55 -8.43
N LEU A 59 9.00 -7.81 -7.66
CA LEU A 59 8.98 -7.89 -6.19
C LEU A 59 8.25 -9.11 -5.64
N ARG A 60 7.45 -9.83 -6.44
CA ARG A 60 6.75 -11.06 -6.04
C ARG A 60 7.63 -12.30 -6.23
N GLU A 61 8.52 -12.27 -7.20
CA GLU A 61 9.40 -13.39 -7.59
C GLU A 61 10.73 -13.41 -6.82
N ARG A 62 10.97 -12.41 -5.97
CA ARG A 62 12.05 -12.33 -4.99
C ARG A 62 11.56 -12.72 -3.60
#